data_AF-A0A1M3HVU3-F1
#
_entry.id   AF-A0A1M3HVU3-F1
#
_cell.length_a   1.000
_cell.length_b   1.000
_cell.length_c   1.000
_cell.angle_alpha   90.00
_cell.angle_beta   90.00
_cell.angle_gamma   90.00
#
_symmetry.space_group_name_H-M   'P 1'
#
loop_
_entity.id
_entity.type
_entity.pdbx_description
1 polymer ?
#
loop_
_entity_poly.entity_id
_entity_poly.type
_entity_poly.pdbx_seq_one_letter_code
_entity_poly.pdbx_strand_id
1 'polypeptide(L)' 'MTHPAPTAKRATQRPRPFKKPDHWENAPVPAPQEATPAEDPQGLSPTRYGDWVKDGIAVDF' A
#
# COMPACT_ATOMS: atom_id res chain seq x y z
N MET A 1 -21.35 33.25 -31.56
CA MET A 1 -21.68 31.83 -31.83
C MET A 1 -21.50 31.08 -30.53
N THR A 2 -22.58 30.72 -29.85
CA THR A 2 -22.52 30.04 -28.54
C THR A 2 -22.69 28.54 -28.76
N HIS A 3 -21.67 27.74 -28.45
CA HIS A 3 -21.77 26.29 -28.47
C HIS A 3 -22.53 25.80 -27.24
N PRO A 4 -23.59 24.99 -27.35
CA PRO A 4 -24.20 24.36 -26.19
C PRO A 4 -23.25 23.28 -25.64
N ALA A 5 -22.92 23.36 -24.36
CA ALA A 5 -22.18 22.31 -23.67
C ALA A 5 -22.96 20.98 -23.71
N PRO A 6 -22.32 19.82 -23.92
CA PRO A 6 -23.01 18.55 -23.93
C PRO A 6 -23.55 18.24 -22.53
N THR A 7 -24.87 18.17 -22.40
CA THR A 7 -25.56 17.71 -21.19
C THR A 7 -25.27 16.23 -21.00
N ALA A 8 -24.30 15.90 -20.14
CA ALA A 8 -24.06 14.53 -19.72
C ALA A 8 -25.33 13.99 -19.02
N LYS A 9 -25.94 12.94 -19.58
CA LYS A 9 -27.13 12.29 -19.00
C LYS A 9 -26.75 11.65 -17.66
N ARG A 10 -27.54 11.88 -16.62
CA ARG A 10 -27.34 11.29 -15.29
C ARG A 10 -27.46 9.76 -15.37
N ALA A 11 -26.49 9.03 -14.82
CA ALA A 11 -26.51 7.58 -14.73
C ALA A 11 -27.50 7.12 -13.63
N THR A 12 -28.77 6.94 -13.99
CA THR A 12 -29.85 6.48 -13.08
C THR A 12 -30.04 4.97 -13.07
N GLN A 13 -29.28 4.25 -13.88
CA GLN A 13 -29.34 2.79 -14.01
C GLN A 13 -28.11 2.14 -13.39
N ARG A 14 -28.31 0.93 -12.83
CA ARG A 14 -27.23 0.15 -12.25
C ARG A 14 -26.20 -0.19 -13.34
N PRO A 15 -24.91 0.13 -13.13
CA PRO A 15 -23.84 -0.27 -14.05
C PRO A 15 -23.77 -1.79 -14.22
N ARG A 16 -23.14 -2.23 -15.30
CA ARG A 16 -22.91 -3.65 -15.55
C ARG A 16 -22.09 -4.27 -14.41
N PRO A 17 -22.28 -5.57 -14.12
CA PRO A 17 -21.44 -6.28 -13.18
C PRO A 17 -19.96 -6.18 -13.57
N PHE A 18 -19.10 -5.99 -12.58
CA PHE A 18 -17.66 -6.03 -12.77
C PHE A 18 -17.22 -7.47 -13.13
N LYS A 19 -16.47 -7.62 -14.22
CA LYS A 19 -15.81 -8.89 -14.58
C LYS A 19 -14.37 -8.84 -14.08
N LYS A 20 -14.05 -9.73 -13.16
CA LYS A 20 -12.69 -9.94 -12.65
C LYS A 20 -11.76 -10.43 -13.77
N PRO A 21 -10.53 -9.88 -13.92
CA PRO A 21 -9.54 -10.39 -14.87
C PRO A 21 -9.08 -11.81 -14.53
N ASP A 22 -8.68 -12.57 -15.54
CA ASP A 22 -8.32 -14.00 -15.38
C ASP A 22 -7.05 -14.22 -14.52
N HIS A 23 -6.14 -13.24 -14.47
CA HIS A 23 -4.90 -13.32 -13.67
C HIS A 23 -5.10 -12.98 -12.19
N TRP A 24 -6.34 -12.73 -11.78
CA TRP A 24 -6.65 -12.15 -10.50
C TRP A 24 -7.10 -13.31 -9.60
N GLU A 25 -6.28 -13.68 -8.62
CA GLU A 25 -6.56 -14.78 -7.69
C GLU A 25 -7.07 -14.24 -6.35
N ASN A 26 -7.95 -15.00 -5.69
CA ASN A 26 -8.41 -14.67 -4.33
C ASN A 26 -7.75 -15.58 -3.28
N ALA A 27 -6.68 -16.28 -3.67
CA ALA A 27 -5.95 -17.13 -2.76
C ALA A 27 -5.45 -16.30 -1.56
N PRO A 28 -5.45 -16.86 -0.34
CA PRO A 28 -4.85 -16.20 0.80
C PRO A 28 -3.38 -15.90 0.51
N VAL A 29 -2.89 -14.79 1.06
CA VAL A 29 -1.46 -14.47 1.00
C VAL A 29 -0.65 -15.62 1.62
N PRO A 30 0.59 -15.86 1.16
CA PRO A 30 1.47 -16.85 1.76
C PRO A 30 1.63 -16.61 3.27
N ALA A 31 1.85 -17.70 4.01
CA ALA A 31 2.17 -17.59 5.43
C ALA A 31 3.44 -16.73 5.63
N PRO A 32 3.49 -15.92 6.70
CA PRO A 32 4.71 -15.19 7.05
C PRO A 32 5.89 -16.15 7.16
N GLN A 33 7.02 -15.77 6.56
CA GLN A 33 8.28 -16.48 6.74
C GLN A 33 8.95 -15.97 8.00
N GLU A 34 9.68 -16.83 8.71
CA GLU A 34 10.53 -16.41 9.80
C GLU A 34 11.56 -15.40 9.28
N ALA A 35 11.77 -14.32 10.03
CA ALA A 35 12.84 -13.38 9.72
C ALA A 35 14.18 -14.10 9.89
N THR A 36 15.00 -14.10 8.85
CA THR A 36 16.40 -14.53 8.98
C THR A 36 17.09 -13.55 9.93
N PRO A 37 17.67 -14.00 11.04
CA PRO A 37 18.48 -13.13 11.89
C PRO A 37 19.64 -12.58 11.05
N ALA A 38 19.57 -11.30 10.71
CA ALA A 38 20.73 -10.58 10.23
C ALA A 38 21.55 -10.19 11.47
N GLU A 39 22.84 -10.53 11.49
CA GLU A 39 23.75 -9.92 12.45
C GLU A 39 23.76 -8.42 12.15
N ASP A 40 23.16 -7.64 13.04
CA ASP A 40 23.31 -6.20 13.01
C ASP A 40 24.75 -5.88 13.45
N PRO A 41 25.61 -5.31 12.58
CA PRO A 41 26.96 -4.93 12.96
C PRO A 41 26.98 -3.91 14.12
N GLN A 42 25.85 -3.27 14.41
CA GLN A 42 25.61 -2.32 15.49
C GLN A 42 24.66 -2.84 16.59
N GLY A 43 24.12 -4.07 16.46
CA GLY A 43 23.34 -4.75 17.51
C GLY A 43 21.92 -4.20 17.81
N LEU A 44 21.37 -3.33 16.97
CA LEU A 44 20.07 -2.68 17.11
C LEU A 44 18.99 -3.37 16.27
N SER A 45 18.34 -4.39 16.85
CA SER A 45 17.19 -5.03 16.22
C SER A 45 16.07 -4.01 15.88
N PRO A 46 15.56 -4.01 14.64
CA PRO A 46 14.69 -2.95 14.10
C PRO A 46 13.26 -2.91 14.68
N THR A 47 12.89 -3.80 15.59
CA THR A 47 11.59 -3.80 16.28
C THR A 47 11.48 -2.70 17.37
N ARG A 48 12.28 -1.63 17.28
CA ARG A 48 12.19 -0.40 18.09
C ARG A 48 11.86 0.77 17.16
N TYR A 49 10.58 1.01 16.94
CA TYR A 49 10.12 2.29 16.42
C TYR A 49 10.35 3.35 17.51
N GLY A 50 11.20 4.35 17.24
CA GLY A 50 11.26 5.59 18.03
C GLY A 50 12.59 5.95 18.72
N ASP A 51 13.59 5.07 18.76
CA ASP A 51 14.89 5.38 19.41
C ASP A 51 16.06 5.13 18.44
N TRP A 52 16.22 5.99 17.43
CA TRP A 52 17.42 5.95 16.58
C TRP A 52 18.37 7.04 17.06
N VAL A 53 19.58 6.66 17.49
CA VAL A 53 20.63 7.61 17.87
C VAL A 53 21.77 7.48 16.88
N LYS A 54 22.11 8.57 16.19
CA LYS A 54 23.26 8.67 15.29
C LYS A 54 24.20 9.73 15.82
N ASP A 55 25.46 9.37 16.07
CA ASP A 55 26.49 10.29 16.57
C ASP A 55 26.08 11.06 17.85
N GLY A 56 25.30 10.42 18.72
CA GLY A 56 24.79 11.01 19.96
C GLY A 56 23.54 11.90 19.79
N ILE A 57 22.97 11.99 18.58
CA ILE A 57 21.78 12.77 18.27
C ILE A 57 20.59 11.84 18.04
N ALA A 58 19.48 12.11 18.71
CA ALA A 58 18.22 11.40 18.48
C ALA A 58 17.60 11.81 17.14
N VAL A 59 17.21 10.84 16.33
CA VAL A 59 16.62 11.01 15.00
C VAL A 59 15.27 10.28 14.96
N ASP A 60 14.21 10.99 14.61
CA ASP A 60 12.89 10.44 14.28
C ASP A 60 12.40 10.96 12.91
N PHE A 61 11.42 10.27 12.30
CA PHE A 61 10.72 10.66 11.09
C PHE A 61 9.21 10.71 11.31
#